data_AF-A0A8E0RW07-F1
#
_entry.id   AF-A0A8E0RW07-F1
#
_cell.length_a   1.000
_cell.length_b   1.000
_cell.length_c   1.000
_cell.angle_alpha   90.00
_cell.angle_beta   90.00
_cell.angle_gamma   90.00
#
_symmetry.space_group_name_H-M   'P 1'
#
loop_
_entity.id
_entity.type
_entity.pdbx_description
1 polymer ?
#
loop_
_entity_poly.entity_id
_entity_poly.type
_entity_poly.pdbx_seq_one_letter_code
_entity_poly.pdbx_strand_id
1 'polypeptide(L)'
;MSFNDDMFDDGELSVEYSSDDNSEPDVDLENQYYMAKSRKEENPMMALEEFQKVLDIEATGAKGDWGFRALKQMIKINFKLGRFPEMMTNYKTLLTYIKSAVTRNYSEKSINSILDYVSTSKQMDLLQQFYTTTLDALKEAKNERLWFKTNTKLGKLYLEQGDYIQLQRIVKELRESCQTNEGEDDMKKGTQLLEIYALEIQMYTAQKNNKKLKALYEQSLHIKSAIPHPLIMGIIRECGGKMHLREGEYNKSHTDFFEAFKNYDESGCQRRTQCLKYLVLASMLMKSGINPFDSQETKPYKNDPQIMAMTSLVTAYQNNDITEFENILRRERDSIMEDPFIREHIEDLLRNIRTEVLVKLIRPYTRIRIPFISQQLNLSDAEVESLLVACILDNSIQAKIDQEQQILVLSPEATSEARYQALDKLAVRLRHLQTAMSGRLPILS
;
A
#
# COMPACT_ATOMS: atom_id res chain seq x y z
N MET A 1 -30.22 2.94 -21.54
CA MET A 1 -29.67 2.44 -22.82
C MET A 1 -29.21 1.02 -22.58
N SER A 2 -29.82 0.08 -23.32
CA SER A 2 -29.56 -1.35 -23.46
C SER A 2 -28.62 -2.01 -22.43
N PHE A 3 -29.21 -2.72 -21.47
CA PHE A 3 -28.52 -3.71 -20.65
C PHE A 3 -28.12 -4.89 -21.54
N ASN A 4 -26.82 -5.11 -21.71
CA ASN A 4 -26.27 -6.29 -22.36
C ASN A 4 -26.31 -7.43 -21.32
N ASP A 5 -27.40 -8.20 -21.30
CA ASP A 5 -27.64 -9.31 -20.35
C ASP A 5 -27.08 -10.66 -20.87
N ASP A 6 -26.23 -10.64 -21.91
CA ASP A 6 -25.83 -11.83 -22.69
C ASP A 6 -24.32 -12.18 -22.62
N MET A 7 -23.58 -11.71 -21.62
CA MET A 7 -22.12 -11.89 -21.54
C MET A 7 -21.61 -12.50 -20.24
N PHE A 8 -22.43 -13.30 -19.57
CA PHE A 8 -21.95 -14.25 -18.56
C PHE A 8 -22.44 -15.65 -18.91
N ASP A 9 -21.88 -16.14 -20.02
CA ASP A 9 -21.86 -17.53 -20.45
C ASP A 9 -21.44 -18.41 -19.26
N ASP A 10 -22.42 -19.06 -18.63
CA ASP A 10 -22.20 -20.23 -17.79
C ASP A 10 -21.65 -21.29 -18.75
N GLY A 11 -20.32 -21.33 -18.91
CA GLY A 11 -19.64 -22.41 -19.60
C GLY A 11 -20.01 -23.73 -18.92
N GLU A 12 -21.05 -24.37 -19.45
CA GLU A 12 -21.50 -25.71 -19.13
C GLU A 12 -20.32 -26.64 -19.44
N LEU A 13 -19.56 -26.96 -18.39
CA LEU A 13 -18.61 -28.04 -18.43
C LEU A 13 -19.43 -29.31 -18.70
N SER A 14 -19.22 -29.85 -19.90
CA SER A 14 -19.66 -31.16 -20.40
C SER A 14 -20.02 -32.15 -19.29
N VAL A 15 -21.26 -32.63 -19.33
CA VAL A 15 -21.75 -33.77 -18.56
C VAL A 15 -20.84 -34.98 -18.84
N GLU A 16 -19.88 -35.24 -17.96
CA GLU A 16 -19.32 -36.59 -17.85
C GLU A 16 -20.41 -37.44 -17.21
N TYR A 17 -21.06 -38.25 -18.04
CA TYR A 17 -21.94 -39.32 -17.62
C TYR A 17 -21.14 -40.29 -16.75
N SER A 18 -21.16 -40.12 -15.42
CA SER A 18 -20.87 -41.22 -14.51
C SER A 18 -22.11 -42.10 -14.45
N SER A 19 -22.29 -42.91 -15.49
CA SER A 19 -23.20 -44.05 -15.50
C SER A 19 -22.75 -45.04 -14.43
N ASP A 20 -23.35 -44.94 -13.25
CA ASP A 20 -23.64 -46.04 -12.31
C ASP A 20 -24.24 -45.47 -11.01
N ASP A 21 -25.55 -45.19 -11.01
CA ASP A 21 -26.48 -45.74 -10.01
C ASP A 21 -27.95 -45.44 -10.39
N ASN A 22 -28.80 -46.45 -10.31
CA ASN A 22 -30.24 -46.35 -10.60
C ASN A 22 -30.96 -45.50 -9.54
N SER A 23 -31.20 -44.22 -9.83
CA SER A 23 -32.06 -43.34 -9.02
C SER A 23 -33.05 -42.58 -9.91
N GLU A 24 -34.25 -43.11 -10.14
CA GLU A 24 -35.38 -42.43 -10.81
C GLU A 24 -35.89 -41.09 -10.19
N PRO A 25 -35.57 -40.65 -8.94
CA PRO A 25 -36.03 -39.35 -8.41
C PRO A 25 -35.39 -38.10 -9.05
N ASP A 26 -34.32 -38.26 -9.82
CA ASP A 26 -33.51 -37.13 -10.31
C ASP A 26 -34.17 -36.40 -11.50
N VAL A 27 -34.95 -37.12 -12.31
CA VAL A 27 -35.57 -36.60 -13.55
C VAL A 27 -36.74 -35.65 -13.26
N ASP A 28 -37.54 -35.93 -12.23
CA ASP A 28 -38.68 -35.09 -11.85
C ASP A 28 -38.25 -33.76 -11.21
N LEU A 29 -37.17 -33.80 -10.43
CA LEU A 29 -36.55 -32.61 -9.82
C LEU A 29 -35.88 -31.74 -10.89
N GLU A 30 -35.19 -32.36 -11.84
CA GLU A 30 -34.55 -31.68 -12.98
C GLU A 30 -35.60 -30.96 -13.86
N ASN A 31 -36.68 -31.65 -14.23
CA ASN A 31 -37.76 -31.08 -15.04
C ASN A 31 -38.42 -29.87 -14.35
N GLN A 32 -38.70 -29.97 -13.05
CA GLN A 32 -39.28 -28.87 -12.27
C GLN A 32 -38.32 -27.68 -12.12
N TYR A 33 -37.02 -27.94 -11.97
CA TYR A 33 -36.00 -26.88 -11.91
C TYR A 33 -35.91 -26.11 -13.23
N TYR A 34 -35.92 -26.78 -14.39
CA TYR A 34 -35.90 -26.10 -15.68
C TYR A 34 -37.19 -25.35 -15.99
N MET A 35 -38.35 -25.88 -15.56
CA MET A 35 -39.63 -25.14 -15.63
C MET A 35 -39.57 -23.84 -14.81
N ALA A 36 -39.08 -23.91 -13.58
CA ALA A 36 -38.91 -22.73 -12.72
C ALA A 36 -37.88 -21.73 -13.28
N LYS A 37 -36.81 -22.24 -13.91
CA LYS A 37 -35.77 -21.41 -14.56
C LYS A 37 -36.33 -20.65 -15.77
N SER A 38 -37.12 -21.28 -16.62
CA SER A 38 -37.76 -20.63 -17.77
C SER A 38 -38.71 -19.50 -17.35
N ARG A 39 -39.40 -19.66 -16.22
CA ARG A 39 -40.34 -18.65 -15.70
C ARG A 39 -39.69 -17.49 -14.95
N LYS A 40 -38.38 -17.55 -14.73
CA LYS A 40 -37.60 -16.47 -14.07
C LYS A 40 -37.69 -15.14 -14.81
N GLU A 41 -37.80 -15.18 -16.14
CA GLU A 41 -37.89 -13.99 -16.99
C GLU A 41 -39.33 -13.45 -17.08
N GLU A 42 -40.33 -14.32 -17.00
CA GLU A 42 -41.74 -13.96 -17.15
C GLU A 42 -42.37 -13.48 -15.83
N ASN A 43 -42.18 -14.22 -14.72
CA ASN A 43 -42.80 -13.93 -13.43
C ASN A 43 -41.92 -14.37 -12.25
N PRO A 44 -41.11 -13.47 -11.67
CA PRO A 44 -40.14 -13.81 -10.63
C PRO A 44 -40.78 -14.29 -9.31
N MET A 45 -42.02 -13.91 -8.99
CA MET A 45 -42.72 -14.43 -7.80
C MET A 45 -43.19 -15.88 -7.98
N MET A 46 -43.74 -16.24 -9.14
CA MET A 46 -44.16 -17.62 -9.40
C MET A 46 -42.97 -18.56 -9.49
N ALA A 47 -41.85 -18.09 -10.06
CA ALA A 47 -40.60 -18.85 -10.09
C ALA A 47 -40.11 -19.18 -8.67
N LEU A 48 -40.26 -18.27 -7.69
CA LEU A 48 -39.89 -18.54 -6.29
C LEU A 48 -40.74 -19.65 -5.66
N GLU A 49 -42.05 -19.68 -5.93
CA GLU A 49 -42.94 -20.75 -5.45
C GLU A 49 -42.58 -22.10 -6.07
N GLU A 50 -42.19 -22.12 -7.34
CA GLU A 50 -41.76 -23.36 -8.01
C GLU A 50 -40.40 -23.84 -7.51
N PHE A 51 -39.44 -22.93 -7.29
CA PHE A 51 -38.18 -23.31 -6.64
C PHE A 51 -38.38 -23.76 -5.19
N GLN A 52 -39.38 -23.22 -4.48
CA GLN A 52 -39.74 -23.69 -3.14
C GLN A 52 -40.31 -25.11 -3.19
N LYS A 53 -41.14 -25.45 -4.19
CA LYS A 53 -41.65 -26.82 -4.38
C LYS A 53 -40.52 -27.81 -4.64
N VAL A 54 -39.51 -27.44 -5.43
CA VAL A 54 -38.30 -28.27 -5.62
C VAL A 54 -37.60 -28.53 -4.28
N LEU A 55 -37.52 -27.53 -3.40
CA LEU A 55 -36.94 -27.69 -2.07
C LEU A 55 -37.79 -28.57 -1.15
N ASP A 56 -39.10 -28.46 -1.22
CA ASP A 56 -40.00 -29.25 -0.38
C ASP A 56 -39.97 -30.74 -0.77
N ILE A 57 -39.86 -31.04 -2.08
CA ILE A 57 -39.70 -32.41 -2.60
C ILE A 57 -38.34 -32.99 -2.20
N GLU A 58 -37.29 -32.17 -2.24
CA GLU A 58 -35.95 -32.61 -1.82
C GLU A 58 -35.82 -32.74 -0.29
N ALA A 59 -36.57 -31.95 0.49
CA ALA A 59 -36.63 -32.05 1.95
C ALA A 59 -37.29 -33.36 2.42
N THR A 60 -38.15 -33.97 1.60
CA THR A 60 -38.67 -35.33 1.82
C THR A 60 -37.67 -36.45 1.49
N GLY A 61 -36.57 -36.13 0.78
CA GLY A 61 -35.49 -37.06 0.42
C GLY A 61 -34.15 -36.74 1.10
N ALA A 62 -33.05 -37.16 0.49
CA ALA A 62 -31.71 -36.72 0.88
C ALA A 62 -31.40 -35.38 0.20
N LYS A 63 -30.79 -34.45 0.94
CA LYS A 63 -30.29 -33.18 0.38
C LYS A 63 -29.38 -33.47 -0.82
N GLY A 64 -29.68 -32.89 -1.97
CA GLY A 64 -29.03 -33.13 -3.25
C GLY A 64 -28.55 -31.85 -3.93
N ASP A 65 -28.06 -32.00 -5.15
CA ASP A 65 -27.47 -30.90 -5.93
C ASP A 65 -28.53 -29.94 -6.50
N TRP A 66 -29.75 -30.42 -6.77
CA TRP A 66 -30.83 -29.63 -7.37
C TRP A 66 -31.40 -28.57 -6.43
N GLY A 67 -31.55 -28.88 -5.15
CA GLY A 67 -32.02 -27.96 -4.12
C GLY A 67 -30.99 -26.88 -3.84
N PHE A 68 -29.70 -27.22 -3.92
CA PHE A 68 -28.64 -26.21 -3.86
C PHE A 68 -28.70 -25.25 -5.07
N ARG A 69 -28.95 -25.78 -6.28
CA ARG A 69 -29.14 -24.97 -7.50
C ARG A 69 -30.38 -24.09 -7.41
N ALA A 70 -31.49 -24.63 -6.90
CA ALA A 70 -32.74 -23.92 -6.68
C ALA A 70 -32.55 -22.76 -5.69
N LEU A 71 -31.94 -23.02 -4.52
CA LEU A 71 -31.63 -21.99 -3.53
C LEU A 71 -30.75 -20.88 -4.09
N LYS A 72 -29.73 -21.22 -4.89
CA LYS A 72 -28.88 -20.24 -5.57
C LYS A 72 -29.69 -19.31 -6.49
N GLN A 73 -30.65 -19.85 -7.25
CA GLN A 73 -31.52 -19.03 -8.10
C GLN A 73 -32.51 -18.21 -7.28
N MET A 74 -33.10 -18.78 -6.22
CA MET A 74 -34.00 -18.05 -5.32
C MET A 74 -33.30 -16.85 -4.68
N ILE A 75 -32.04 -17.00 -4.26
CA ILE A 75 -31.24 -15.90 -3.69
C ILE A 75 -31.02 -14.80 -4.73
N LYS A 76 -30.69 -15.17 -5.99
CA LYS A 76 -30.54 -14.18 -7.08
C LYS A 76 -31.85 -13.45 -7.39
N ILE A 77 -32.99 -14.15 -7.38
CA ILE A 77 -34.31 -13.56 -7.64
C ILE A 77 -34.73 -12.66 -6.47
N ASN A 78 -34.59 -13.10 -5.23
CA ASN A 78 -34.91 -12.31 -4.04
C ASN A 78 -34.06 -11.05 -3.94
N PHE A 79 -32.81 -11.12 -4.37
CA PHE A 79 -31.94 -9.95 -4.48
C PHE A 79 -32.44 -8.96 -5.54
N LYS A 80 -32.82 -9.43 -6.74
CA LYS A 80 -33.42 -8.58 -7.79
C LYS A 80 -34.73 -7.91 -7.33
N LEU A 81 -35.51 -8.60 -6.51
CA LEU A 81 -36.79 -8.10 -5.96
C LEU A 81 -36.64 -7.24 -4.70
N GLY A 82 -35.42 -7.07 -4.16
CA GLY A 82 -35.19 -6.31 -2.92
C GLY A 82 -35.73 -6.98 -1.64
N ARG A 83 -36.02 -8.28 -1.66
CA ARG A 83 -36.52 -9.05 -0.52
C ARG A 83 -35.38 -9.63 0.31
N PHE A 84 -34.70 -8.74 1.02
CA PHE A 84 -33.53 -9.04 1.83
C PHE A 84 -33.71 -10.06 2.98
N PRO A 85 -34.78 -10.04 3.79
CA PRO A 85 -34.92 -10.99 4.90
C PRO A 85 -35.22 -12.43 4.41
N GLU A 86 -36.01 -12.58 3.36
CA GLU A 86 -36.28 -13.87 2.72
C GLU A 86 -35.02 -14.43 2.05
N MET A 87 -34.25 -13.56 1.36
CA MET A 87 -32.95 -13.90 0.81
C MET A 87 -31.99 -14.43 1.88
N MET A 88 -31.94 -13.80 3.05
CA MET A 88 -31.06 -14.21 4.14
C MET A 88 -31.45 -15.56 4.73
N THR A 89 -32.75 -15.84 4.81
CA THR A 89 -33.27 -17.14 5.25
C THR A 89 -32.87 -18.24 4.27
N ASN A 90 -33.06 -17.98 2.97
CA ASN A 90 -32.64 -18.90 1.90
C ASN A 90 -31.11 -19.06 1.83
N TYR A 91 -30.36 -18.02 2.20
CA TYR A 91 -28.91 -18.12 2.30
C TYR A 91 -28.47 -19.00 3.47
N LYS A 92 -29.08 -18.85 4.65
CA LYS A 92 -28.82 -19.72 5.80
C LYS A 92 -29.15 -21.18 5.51
N THR A 93 -30.25 -21.45 4.81
CA THR A 93 -30.58 -22.82 4.40
C THR A 93 -29.53 -23.36 3.42
N LEU A 94 -29.11 -22.57 2.42
CA LEU A 94 -28.03 -22.93 1.48
C LEU A 94 -26.73 -23.29 2.21
N LEU A 95 -26.35 -22.53 3.24
CA LEU A 95 -25.14 -22.81 4.03
C LEU A 95 -25.19 -24.19 4.72
N THR A 96 -26.37 -24.75 5.01
CA THR A 96 -26.48 -26.11 5.59
C THR A 96 -26.13 -27.23 4.61
N TYR A 97 -26.24 -26.99 3.29
CA TYR A 97 -25.93 -27.98 2.25
C TYR A 97 -24.41 -28.16 2.05
N ILE A 98 -23.59 -27.23 2.56
CA ILE A 98 -22.12 -27.24 2.46
C ILE A 98 -21.51 -28.48 3.15
N LYS A 99 -22.15 -29.01 4.20
CA LYS A 99 -21.60 -30.12 4.99
C LYS A 99 -21.96 -31.51 4.44
N SER A 100 -23.11 -31.65 3.78
CA SER A 100 -23.74 -32.97 3.60
C SER A 100 -24.06 -33.37 2.17
N ALA A 101 -24.26 -32.41 1.26
CA ALA A 101 -24.88 -32.69 -0.04
C ALA A 101 -24.00 -32.35 -1.23
N VAL A 102 -23.19 -31.29 -1.13
CA VAL A 102 -22.56 -30.66 -2.29
C VAL A 102 -21.04 -30.71 -2.17
N THR A 103 -20.36 -30.91 -3.30
CA THR A 103 -18.88 -30.86 -3.32
C THR A 103 -18.33 -29.52 -2.83
N ARG A 104 -17.21 -29.57 -2.11
CA ARG A 104 -16.53 -28.38 -1.55
C ARG A 104 -16.19 -27.32 -2.61
N ASN A 105 -15.83 -27.75 -3.82
CA ASN A 105 -15.48 -26.85 -4.92
C ASN A 105 -16.72 -26.14 -5.52
N TYR A 106 -17.84 -26.85 -5.66
CA TYR A 106 -19.07 -26.28 -6.21
C TYR A 106 -19.72 -25.29 -5.24
N SER A 107 -19.70 -25.60 -3.94
CA SER A 107 -20.12 -24.69 -2.88
C SER A 107 -19.22 -23.44 -2.81
N GLU A 108 -17.89 -23.58 -2.92
CA GLU A 108 -16.97 -22.42 -2.97
C GLU A 108 -17.24 -21.50 -4.16
N LYS A 109 -17.40 -22.03 -5.37
CA LYS A 109 -17.74 -21.22 -6.56
C LYS A 109 -19.08 -20.50 -6.40
N SER A 110 -20.08 -21.19 -5.84
CA SER A 110 -21.41 -20.61 -5.67
C SER A 110 -21.45 -19.54 -4.58
N ILE A 111 -20.74 -19.72 -3.47
CA ILE A 111 -20.60 -18.69 -2.42
C ILE A 111 -19.87 -17.47 -2.97
N ASN A 112 -18.75 -17.65 -3.68
CA ASN A 112 -18.04 -16.52 -4.29
C ASN A 112 -18.92 -15.77 -5.31
N SER A 113 -19.63 -16.49 -6.18
CA SER A 113 -20.56 -15.88 -7.14
C SER A 113 -21.69 -15.10 -6.45
N ILE A 114 -22.26 -15.62 -5.36
CA ILE A 114 -23.29 -14.91 -4.59
C ILE A 114 -22.67 -13.68 -3.91
N LEU A 115 -21.51 -13.81 -3.26
CA LEU A 115 -20.85 -12.69 -2.59
C LEU A 115 -20.48 -11.57 -3.57
N ASP A 116 -19.98 -11.92 -4.76
CA ASP A 116 -19.65 -10.94 -5.79
C ASP A 116 -20.92 -10.25 -6.32
N TYR A 117 -22.03 -11.00 -6.48
CA TYR A 117 -23.33 -10.42 -6.86
C TYR A 117 -23.90 -9.50 -5.78
N VAL A 118 -23.82 -9.89 -4.50
CA VAL A 118 -24.29 -9.10 -3.36
C VAL A 118 -23.38 -7.89 -3.11
N SER A 119 -22.09 -7.99 -3.41
CA SER A 119 -21.14 -6.86 -3.33
C SER A 119 -21.46 -5.72 -4.30
N THR A 120 -22.28 -5.99 -5.33
CA THR A 120 -22.80 -4.96 -6.24
C THR A 120 -23.93 -4.14 -5.59
N SER A 121 -24.56 -4.66 -4.52
CA SER A 121 -25.55 -3.91 -3.73
C SER A 121 -24.89 -2.80 -2.94
N LYS A 122 -25.56 -1.64 -2.87
CA LYS A 122 -25.16 -0.50 -2.03
C LYS A 122 -25.58 -0.66 -0.56
N GLN A 123 -26.34 -1.70 -0.21
CA GLN A 123 -26.78 -1.92 1.17
C GLN A 123 -25.70 -2.60 2.00
N MET A 124 -25.00 -1.77 2.75
CA MET A 124 -23.80 -2.14 3.50
C MET A 124 -24.09 -3.03 4.73
N ASP A 125 -25.19 -2.77 5.44
CA ASP A 125 -25.60 -3.57 6.61
C ASP A 125 -25.96 -5.00 6.23
N LEU A 126 -26.59 -5.16 5.06
CA LEU A 126 -26.90 -6.46 4.49
C LEU A 126 -25.61 -7.23 4.20
N LEU A 127 -24.66 -6.58 3.51
CA LEU A 127 -23.40 -7.18 3.12
C LEU A 127 -22.64 -7.71 4.35
N GLN A 128 -22.59 -6.92 5.44
CA GLN A 128 -21.97 -7.33 6.69
C GLN A 128 -22.64 -8.58 7.32
N GLN A 129 -23.98 -8.65 7.33
CA GLN A 129 -24.71 -9.81 7.83
C GLN A 129 -24.46 -11.06 6.97
N PHE A 130 -24.42 -10.91 5.65
CA PHE A 130 -24.07 -11.99 4.73
C PHE A 130 -22.66 -12.50 5.03
N TYR A 131 -21.65 -11.63 5.07
CA TYR A 131 -20.29 -12.05 5.38
C TYR A 131 -20.16 -12.72 6.74
N THR A 132 -20.78 -12.17 7.80
CA THR A 132 -20.71 -12.74 9.16
C THR A 132 -21.31 -14.15 9.21
N THR A 133 -22.52 -14.33 8.68
CA THR A 133 -23.17 -15.66 8.65
C THR A 133 -22.46 -16.66 7.74
N THR A 134 -21.88 -16.18 6.63
CA THR A 134 -21.02 -17.02 5.78
C THR A 134 -19.82 -17.51 6.58
N LEU A 135 -19.16 -16.62 7.31
CA LEU A 135 -17.96 -16.94 8.09
C LEU A 135 -18.26 -17.93 9.22
N ASP A 136 -19.38 -17.78 9.92
CA ASP A 136 -19.79 -18.73 10.97
C ASP A 136 -20.01 -20.13 10.38
N ALA A 137 -20.73 -20.23 9.27
CA ALA A 137 -20.92 -21.51 8.58
C ALA A 137 -19.61 -22.11 8.04
N LEU A 138 -18.69 -21.27 7.56
CA LEU A 138 -17.38 -21.69 7.06
C LEU A 138 -16.42 -22.12 8.18
N LYS A 139 -16.50 -21.51 9.36
CA LYS A 139 -15.79 -21.95 10.59
C LYS A 139 -16.22 -23.37 10.95
N GLU A 140 -17.53 -23.63 10.93
CA GLU A 140 -18.05 -24.98 11.19
C GLU A 140 -17.69 -26.00 10.11
N ALA A 141 -17.58 -25.58 8.85
CA ALA A 141 -17.23 -26.44 7.72
C ALA A 141 -15.71 -26.70 7.58
N LYS A 142 -14.85 -26.14 8.45
CA LYS A 142 -13.38 -26.26 8.40
C LYS A 142 -12.77 -25.89 7.04
N ASN A 143 -13.36 -24.91 6.36
CA ASN A 143 -12.92 -24.46 5.04
C ASN A 143 -11.90 -23.32 5.14
N GLU A 144 -10.66 -23.60 5.57
CA GLU A 144 -9.62 -22.57 5.82
C GLU A 144 -9.41 -21.59 4.66
N ARG A 145 -9.30 -22.08 3.42
CA ARG A 145 -9.03 -21.24 2.24
C ARG A 145 -10.14 -20.24 1.93
N LEU A 146 -11.39 -20.71 1.93
CA LEU A 146 -12.55 -19.86 1.64
C LEU A 146 -12.83 -18.92 2.80
N TRP A 147 -12.69 -19.41 4.03
CA TRP A 147 -12.79 -18.60 5.24
C TRP A 147 -11.80 -17.43 5.20
N PHE A 148 -10.54 -17.70 4.85
CA PHE A 148 -9.51 -16.66 4.71
C PHE A 148 -9.88 -15.62 3.65
N LYS A 149 -10.23 -16.04 2.43
CA LYS A 149 -10.62 -15.12 1.34
C LYS A 149 -11.83 -14.26 1.70
N THR A 150 -12.84 -14.86 2.31
CA THR A 150 -14.07 -14.18 2.73
C THR A 150 -13.78 -13.17 3.83
N ASN A 151 -12.94 -13.52 4.81
CA ASN A 151 -12.48 -12.60 5.85
C ASN A 151 -11.65 -11.45 5.28
N THR A 152 -10.74 -11.73 4.35
CA THR A 152 -9.94 -10.69 3.68
C THR A 152 -10.82 -9.72 2.90
N LYS A 153 -11.85 -10.22 2.18
CA LYS A 153 -12.85 -9.37 1.52
C LYS A 153 -13.62 -8.51 2.53
N LEU A 154 -14.07 -9.11 3.64
CA LEU A 154 -14.75 -8.38 4.72
C LEU A 154 -13.85 -7.29 5.34
N GLY A 155 -12.56 -7.59 5.54
CA GLY A 155 -11.58 -6.60 6.00
C GLY A 155 -11.42 -5.41 5.05
N LYS A 156 -11.40 -5.65 3.74
CA LYS A 156 -11.38 -4.57 2.73
C LYS A 156 -12.64 -3.70 2.80
N LEU A 157 -13.81 -4.30 3.04
CA LEU A 157 -15.06 -3.55 3.20
C LEU A 157 -15.03 -2.67 4.45
N TYR A 158 -14.53 -3.18 5.59
CA TYR A 158 -14.37 -2.36 6.79
C TYR A 158 -13.34 -1.24 6.62
N LEU A 159 -12.28 -1.46 5.83
CA LEU A 159 -11.34 -0.42 5.44
C LEU A 159 -12.02 0.70 4.65
N GLU A 160 -12.89 0.36 3.69
CA GLU A 160 -13.65 1.34 2.91
C GLU A 160 -14.67 2.11 3.77
N GLN A 161 -15.26 1.46 4.77
CA GLN A 161 -16.17 2.08 5.73
C GLN A 161 -15.46 2.98 6.77
N GLY A 162 -14.18 2.72 7.04
CA GLY A 162 -13.44 3.36 8.11
C GLY A 162 -13.73 2.79 9.51
N ASP A 163 -14.39 1.62 9.62
CA ASP A 163 -14.56 0.92 10.90
C ASP A 163 -13.29 0.13 11.25
N TYR A 164 -12.34 0.83 11.85
CA TYR A 164 -11.06 0.25 12.22
C TYR A 164 -11.14 -0.71 13.42
N ILE A 165 -12.21 -0.66 14.22
CA ILE A 165 -12.34 -1.50 15.42
C ILE A 165 -12.68 -2.92 15.01
N GLN A 166 -13.68 -3.09 14.14
CA GLN A 166 -14.05 -4.41 13.63
C GLN A 166 -12.94 -4.99 12.75
N LEU A 167 -12.30 -4.14 11.94
CA LEU A 167 -11.15 -4.55 11.15
C LEU A 167 -10.01 -5.12 12.01
N GLN A 168 -9.67 -4.46 13.13
CA GLN A 168 -8.62 -4.95 14.02
C GLN A 168 -8.95 -6.31 14.63
N ARG A 169 -10.23 -6.59 14.92
CA ARG A 169 -10.68 -7.91 15.40
C ARG A 169 -10.48 -8.97 14.33
N ILE A 170 -10.90 -8.71 13.09
CA ILE A 170 -10.76 -9.64 11.96
C ILE A 170 -9.29 -9.91 11.64
N VAL A 171 -8.47 -8.87 11.60
CA VAL A 171 -7.02 -9.00 11.41
C VAL A 171 -6.40 -9.89 12.49
N LYS A 172 -6.82 -9.72 13.75
CA LYS A 172 -6.33 -10.56 14.85
C LYS A 172 -6.71 -12.03 14.64
N GLU A 173 -7.97 -12.31 14.28
CA GLU A 173 -8.41 -13.67 13.94
C GLU A 173 -7.65 -14.25 12.75
N LEU A 174 -7.40 -13.45 11.71
CA LEU A 174 -6.61 -13.85 10.55
C LEU A 174 -5.15 -14.16 10.93
N ARG A 175 -4.54 -13.36 11.80
CA ARG A 175 -3.17 -13.57 12.27
C ARG A 175 -3.05 -14.83 13.11
N GLU A 176 -3.98 -15.06 14.03
CA GLU A 176 -4.07 -16.31 14.81
C GLU A 176 -4.21 -17.54 13.90
N SER A 177 -4.93 -17.43 12.77
CA SER A 177 -5.09 -18.53 11.80
C SER A 177 -3.83 -18.84 10.96
N CYS A 178 -2.91 -17.89 10.89
CA CYS A 178 -1.64 -18.00 10.17
C CYS A 178 -0.45 -18.30 11.09
N GLN A 179 -0.66 -18.26 12.42
CA GLN A 179 0.31 -18.70 13.41
C GLN A 179 0.21 -20.21 13.61
N THR A 180 1.36 -20.87 13.71
CA THR A 180 1.46 -22.27 14.09
C THR A 180 1.09 -22.46 15.57
N ASN A 181 0.88 -23.71 15.99
CA ASN A 181 0.56 -24.05 17.40
C ASN A 181 1.65 -23.61 18.41
N GLU A 182 2.83 -23.23 17.93
CA GLU A 182 3.95 -22.71 18.75
C GLU A 182 4.04 -21.16 18.73
N GLY A 183 3.11 -20.48 18.05
CA GLY A 183 3.06 -19.02 17.95
C GLY A 183 3.97 -18.42 16.87
N GLU A 184 4.68 -19.25 16.09
CA GLU A 184 5.51 -18.80 14.97
C GLU A 184 4.70 -18.70 13.67
N ASP A 185 5.03 -17.71 12.84
CA ASP A 185 4.37 -17.48 11.54
C ASP A 185 4.61 -18.67 10.59
N ASP A 186 3.53 -19.29 10.08
CA ASP A 186 3.65 -20.42 9.16
C ASP A 186 4.19 -19.94 7.80
N MET A 187 5.46 -20.25 7.52
CA MET A 187 6.12 -19.92 6.25
C MET A 187 5.40 -20.49 5.02
N LYS A 188 4.64 -21.60 5.16
CA LYS A 188 3.82 -22.16 4.06
C LYS A 188 2.60 -21.28 3.73
N LYS A 189 2.15 -20.47 4.69
CA LYS A 189 1.08 -19.47 4.53
C LYS A 189 1.64 -18.06 4.27
N GLY A 190 2.91 -17.93 3.87
CA GLY A 190 3.57 -16.62 3.66
C GLY A 190 2.81 -15.66 2.74
N THR A 191 2.16 -16.13 1.67
CA THR A 191 1.34 -15.28 0.80
C THR A 191 0.08 -14.75 1.49
N GLN A 192 -0.56 -15.57 2.33
CA GLN A 192 -1.70 -15.14 3.15
C GLN A 192 -1.27 -14.14 4.22
N LEU A 193 -0.10 -14.35 4.82
CA LEU A 193 0.44 -13.45 5.82
C LEU A 193 0.78 -12.06 5.25
N LEU A 194 1.32 -12.00 4.01
CA LEU A 194 1.51 -10.74 3.30
C LEU A 194 0.20 -10.02 2.97
N GLU A 195 -0.89 -10.75 2.68
CA GLU A 195 -2.23 -10.15 2.53
C GLU A 195 -2.71 -9.51 3.84
N ILE A 196 -2.48 -10.16 4.99
CA ILE A 196 -2.82 -9.62 6.31
C ILE A 196 -2.00 -8.35 6.58
N TYR A 197 -0.69 -8.39 6.37
CA TYR A 197 0.17 -7.22 6.56
C TYR A 197 -0.21 -6.05 5.66
N ALA A 198 -0.60 -6.30 4.40
CA ALA A 198 -1.09 -5.24 3.54
C ALA A 198 -2.39 -4.59 4.07
N LEU A 199 -3.32 -5.38 4.61
CA LEU A 199 -4.53 -4.84 5.26
C LEU A 199 -4.20 -4.03 6.52
N GLU A 200 -3.30 -4.54 7.38
CA GLU A 200 -2.83 -3.83 8.57
C GLU A 200 -2.14 -2.51 8.22
N ILE A 201 -1.28 -2.52 7.20
CA ILE A 201 -0.59 -1.33 6.71
C ILE A 201 -1.60 -0.29 6.22
N GLN A 202 -2.60 -0.69 5.44
CA GLN A 202 -3.64 0.24 4.97
C GLN A 202 -4.44 0.84 6.14
N MET A 203 -4.80 0.03 7.14
CA MET A 203 -5.47 0.48 8.36
C MET A 203 -4.62 1.50 9.13
N TYR A 204 -3.36 1.17 9.44
CA TYR A 204 -2.49 2.04 10.23
C TYR A 204 -2.03 3.28 9.46
N THR A 205 -2.00 3.22 8.14
CA THR A 205 -1.77 4.40 7.28
C THR A 205 -2.92 5.39 7.44
N ALA A 206 -4.17 4.92 7.43
CA ALA A 206 -5.34 5.77 7.67
C ALA A 206 -5.35 6.36 9.09
N GLN A 207 -4.92 5.58 10.10
CA GLN A 207 -4.77 6.04 11.49
C GLN A 207 -3.52 6.90 11.75
N LYS A 208 -2.62 7.05 10.77
CA LYS A 208 -1.32 7.73 10.90
C LYS A 208 -0.41 7.19 12.02
N ASN A 209 -0.46 5.88 12.30
CA ASN A 209 0.35 5.26 13.35
C ASN A 209 1.71 4.76 12.83
N ASN A 210 2.70 5.65 12.76
CA ASN A 210 4.00 5.38 12.16
C ASN A 210 4.82 4.28 12.88
N LYS A 211 4.72 4.20 14.21
CA LYS A 211 5.50 3.21 15.00
C LYS A 211 5.11 1.78 14.66
N LYS A 212 3.81 1.52 14.51
CA LYS A 212 3.30 0.20 14.13
C LYS A 212 3.60 -0.13 12.67
N LEU A 213 3.49 0.85 11.77
CA LEU A 213 3.85 0.66 10.36
C LEU A 213 5.30 0.18 10.20
N LYS A 214 6.23 0.77 10.96
CA LYS A 214 7.63 0.34 10.95
C LYS A 214 7.81 -1.12 11.37
N ALA A 215 7.22 -1.51 12.49
CA ALA A 215 7.31 -2.89 12.97
C ALA A 215 6.70 -3.89 11.96
N LEU A 216 5.58 -3.54 11.33
CA LEU A 216 4.94 -4.38 10.31
C LEU A 216 5.78 -4.49 9.03
N TYR A 217 6.41 -3.40 8.60
CA TYR A 217 7.29 -3.40 7.44
C TYR A 217 8.51 -4.29 7.67
N GLU A 218 9.19 -4.15 8.81
CA GLU A 218 10.32 -5.01 9.20
C GLU A 218 9.90 -6.50 9.25
N GLN A 219 8.74 -6.80 9.85
CA GLN A 219 8.18 -8.16 9.86
C GLN A 219 7.89 -8.70 8.45
N SER A 220 7.39 -7.84 7.54
CA SER A 220 7.10 -8.24 6.16
C SER A 220 8.35 -8.61 5.36
N LEU A 221 9.51 -7.99 5.66
CA LEU A 221 10.79 -8.29 5.01
C LEU A 221 11.34 -9.68 5.37
N HIS A 222 10.98 -10.22 6.54
CA HIS A 222 11.39 -11.55 6.97
C HIS A 222 10.64 -12.67 6.26
N ILE A 223 9.47 -12.38 5.67
CA ILE A 223 8.67 -13.37 4.94
C ILE A 223 9.27 -13.56 3.54
N LYS A 224 10.05 -14.62 3.37
CA LYS A 224 10.47 -15.10 2.05
C LYS A 224 9.36 -15.97 1.44
N SER A 225 8.33 -15.34 0.88
CA SER A 225 7.36 -16.06 0.03
C SER A 225 7.96 -16.31 -1.35
N ALA A 226 7.76 -17.51 -1.89
CA ALA A 226 8.29 -17.89 -3.20
C ALA A 226 7.68 -17.05 -4.34
N ILE A 227 6.40 -16.66 -4.23
CA ILE A 227 5.69 -15.85 -5.25
C ILE A 227 4.59 -15.01 -4.56
N PRO A 228 4.88 -13.77 -4.13
CA PRO A 228 3.86 -12.84 -3.66
C PRO A 228 3.09 -12.21 -4.84
N HIS A 229 1.83 -11.83 -4.62
CA HIS A 229 1.06 -11.11 -5.65
C HIS A 229 1.62 -9.68 -5.81
N PRO A 230 1.90 -9.20 -7.04
CA PRO A 230 2.55 -7.90 -7.27
C PRO A 230 1.85 -6.74 -6.55
N LEU A 231 0.51 -6.65 -6.65
CA LEU A 231 -0.27 -5.62 -5.96
C LEU A 231 -0.01 -5.53 -4.45
N ILE A 232 0.08 -6.68 -3.76
CA ILE A 232 0.29 -6.73 -2.30
C ILE A 232 1.70 -6.24 -1.97
N MET A 233 2.68 -6.73 -2.72
CA MET A 233 4.07 -6.31 -2.57
C MET A 233 4.22 -4.79 -2.80
N GLY A 234 3.53 -4.26 -3.81
CA GLY A 234 3.48 -2.83 -4.08
C GLY A 234 2.99 -2.01 -2.88
N ILE A 235 1.90 -2.44 -2.22
CA ILE A 235 1.35 -1.76 -1.03
C ILE A 235 2.33 -1.77 0.14
N ILE A 236 2.98 -2.90 0.38
CA ILE A 236 3.95 -3.05 1.48
C ILE A 236 5.17 -2.16 1.23
N ARG A 237 5.71 -2.20 0.00
CA ARG A 237 6.87 -1.40 -0.41
C ARG A 237 6.57 0.09 -0.44
N GLU A 238 5.39 0.52 -0.88
CA GLU A 238 4.97 1.92 -0.83
C GLU A 238 5.01 2.46 0.61
N CYS A 239 4.53 1.67 1.57
CA CYS A 239 4.59 2.02 3.00
C CYS A 239 6.04 2.09 3.51
N GLY A 240 6.89 1.12 3.13
CA GLY A 240 8.31 1.12 3.46
C GLY A 240 9.01 2.39 2.93
N GLY A 241 8.72 2.77 1.69
CA GLY A 241 9.22 4.00 1.06
C GLY A 241 8.83 5.25 1.84
N LYS A 242 7.55 5.38 2.22
CA LYS A 242 7.04 6.51 3.02
C LYS A 242 7.67 6.58 4.41
N MET A 243 7.89 5.43 5.04
CA MET A 243 8.56 5.32 6.33
C MET A 243 10.02 5.77 6.23
N HIS A 244 10.80 5.21 5.30
CA HIS A 244 12.20 5.57 5.12
C HIS A 244 12.39 7.05 4.78
N LEU A 245 11.46 7.65 4.03
CA LEU A 245 11.52 9.07 3.70
C LEU A 245 11.40 9.95 4.95
N ARG A 246 10.53 9.57 5.90
CA ARG A 246 10.38 10.26 7.20
C ARG A 246 11.57 10.08 8.13
N GLU A 247 12.31 8.98 8.00
CA GLU A 247 13.54 8.73 8.77
C GLU A 247 14.78 9.40 8.14
N GLY A 248 14.63 10.05 6.98
CA GLY A 248 15.74 10.66 6.24
C GLY A 248 16.60 9.66 5.47
N GLU A 249 16.20 8.39 5.39
CA GLU A 249 16.91 7.35 4.65
C GLU A 249 16.50 7.36 3.15
N TYR A 250 16.87 8.43 2.44
CA TYR A 250 16.43 8.67 1.05
C TYR A 250 16.82 7.56 0.07
N ASN A 251 18.00 6.94 0.25
CA ASN A 251 18.48 5.85 -0.61
C ASN A 251 17.56 4.62 -0.55
N LYS A 252 17.18 4.18 0.67
CA LYS A 252 16.28 3.03 0.85
C LYS A 252 14.85 3.36 0.43
N SER A 253 14.42 4.60 0.70
CA SER A 253 13.12 5.09 0.24
C SER A 253 12.99 5.02 -1.29
N HIS A 254 14.03 5.46 -2.01
CA HIS A 254 14.08 5.40 -3.47
C HIS A 254 13.98 3.96 -3.99
N THR A 255 14.73 3.00 -3.40
CA THR A 255 14.66 1.59 -3.81
C THR A 255 13.27 0.99 -3.55
N ASP A 256 12.67 1.29 -2.40
CA ASP A 256 11.34 0.77 -2.06
C ASP A 256 10.25 1.35 -2.96
N PHE A 257 10.27 2.66 -3.26
CA PHE A 257 9.32 3.25 -4.20
C PHE A 257 9.51 2.74 -5.63
N PHE A 258 10.73 2.45 -6.05
CA PHE A 258 11.00 1.90 -7.38
C PHE A 258 10.45 0.47 -7.51
N GLU A 259 10.70 -0.38 -6.50
CA GLU A 259 10.09 -1.72 -6.46
C GLU A 259 8.57 -1.65 -6.35
N ALA A 260 8.01 -0.72 -5.56
CA ALA A 260 6.56 -0.52 -5.48
C ALA A 260 5.96 -0.13 -6.84
N PHE A 261 6.62 0.78 -7.56
CA PHE A 261 6.19 1.22 -8.87
C PHE A 261 6.17 0.07 -9.88
N LYS A 262 7.22 -0.77 -9.94
CA LYS A 262 7.26 -1.96 -10.81
C LYS A 262 6.08 -2.90 -10.54
N ASN A 263 5.86 -3.20 -9.26
CA ASN A 263 4.76 -4.05 -8.82
C ASN A 263 3.38 -3.47 -9.19
N TYR A 264 3.21 -2.14 -9.08
CA TYR A 264 1.98 -1.48 -9.49
C TYR A 264 1.78 -1.47 -11.00
N ASP A 265 2.85 -1.31 -11.77
CA ASP A 265 2.82 -1.32 -13.23
C ASP A 265 2.43 -2.70 -13.77
N GLU A 266 3.04 -3.77 -13.25
CA GLU A 266 2.69 -5.16 -13.57
C GLU A 266 1.23 -5.48 -13.22
N SER A 267 0.70 -4.89 -12.15
CA SER A 267 -0.70 -5.07 -11.72
C SER A 267 -1.71 -4.19 -12.47
N GLY A 268 -1.27 -3.20 -13.25
CA GLY A 268 -2.14 -2.24 -13.94
C GLY A 268 -2.92 -1.31 -12.99
N CYS A 269 -2.44 -1.09 -11.76
CA CYS A 269 -3.16 -0.29 -10.76
C CYS A 269 -3.02 1.23 -11.01
N GLN A 270 -4.11 1.98 -10.85
CA GLN A 270 -4.09 3.45 -11.00
C GLN A 270 -3.15 4.15 -10.01
N ARG A 271 -2.84 3.52 -8.86
CA ARG A 271 -1.89 4.03 -7.87
C ARG A 271 -0.45 4.14 -8.37
N ARG A 272 -0.12 3.56 -9.54
CA ARG A 272 1.20 3.71 -10.16
C ARG A 272 1.59 5.17 -10.37
N THR A 273 0.64 6.05 -10.72
CA THR A 273 0.94 7.47 -10.95
C THR A 273 1.30 8.18 -9.64
N GLN A 274 0.58 7.88 -8.56
CA GLN A 274 0.90 8.38 -7.21
C GLN A 274 2.27 7.88 -6.74
N CYS A 275 2.54 6.58 -6.89
CA CYS A 275 3.83 5.99 -6.52
C CYS A 275 4.98 6.60 -7.33
N LEU A 276 4.76 6.90 -8.61
CA LEU A 276 5.75 7.57 -9.46
C LEU A 276 6.06 8.99 -8.96
N LYS A 277 5.06 9.75 -8.49
CA LYS A 277 5.30 11.04 -7.84
C LYS A 277 6.21 10.89 -6.60
N TYR A 278 5.98 9.87 -5.77
CA TYR A 278 6.83 9.60 -4.59
C TYR A 278 8.24 9.17 -4.96
N LEU A 279 8.40 8.34 -5.99
CA LEU A 279 9.71 7.93 -6.50
C LEU A 279 10.52 9.14 -6.96
N VAL A 280 9.88 10.04 -7.73
CA VAL A 280 10.52 11.26 -8.22
C VAL A 280 10.93 12.17 -7.07
N LEU A 281 10.06 12.34 -6.07
CA LEU A 281 10.37 13.09 -4.86
C LEU A 281 11.57 12.50 -4.10
N ALA A 282 11.59 11.18 -3.89
CA ALA A 282 12.70 10.49 -3.24
C ALA A 282 14.02 10.63 -4.02
N SER A 283 13.98 10.57 -5.36
CA SER A 283 15.15 10.78 -6.22
C SER A 283 15.73 12.19 -6.09
N MET A 284 14.87 13.22 -6.04
CA MET A 284 15.31 14.60 -5.84
C MET A 284 15.91 14.80 -4.44
N LEU A 285 15.29 14.22 -3.39
CA LEU A 285 15.80 14.29 -2.00
C LEU A 285 17.12 13.52 -1.80
N MET A 286 17.33 12.43 -2.53
CA MET A 286 18.59 11.68 -2.57
C MET A 286 19.75 12.49 -3.18
N LYS A 287 19.46 13.68 -3.75
CA LYS A 287 20.42 14.52 -4.49
C LYS A 287 21.06 13.76 -5.67
N SER A 288 20.36 12.77 -6.22
CA SER A 288 20.88 12.04 -7.38
C SER A 288 20.73 12.89 -8.64
N GLY A 289 21.82 13.01 -9.42
CA GLY A 289 21.77 13.65 -10.75
C GLY A 289 21.11 12.78 -11.84
N ILE A 290 20.67 11.57 -11.49
CA ILE A 290 20.05 10.62 -12.43
C ILE A 290 18.58 10.97 -12.58
N ASN A 291 18.10 11.11 -13.82
CA ASN A 291 16.70 11.38 -14.06
C ASN A 291 15.87 10.10 -13.80
N PRO A 292 14.90 10.12 -12.88
CA PRO A 292 14.02 8.97 -12.64
C PRO A 292 13.22 8.57 -13.88
N PHE A 293 13.08 9.43 -14.89
CA PHE A 293 12.39 9.17 -16.16
C PHE A 293 13.26 8.54 -17.26
N ASP A 294 14.56 8.35 -17.02
CA ASP A 294 15.45 7.69 -18.00
C ASP A 294 15.36 6.16 -17.94
N SER A 295 14.74 5.61 -16.89
CA SER A 295 14.49 4.16 -16.79
C SER A 295 13.49 3.69 -17.83
N GLN A 296 13.64 2.45 -18.31
CA GLN A 296 12.76 1.90 -19.35
C GLN A 296 11.29 1.85 -18.89
N GLU A 297 11.09 1.69 -17.58
CA GLU A 297 9.80 1.54 -16.94
C GLU A 297 9.05 2.88 -16.77
N THR A 298 9.78 3.99 -16.57
CA THR A 298 9.19 5.31 -16.31
C THR A 298 9.13 6.21 -17.54
N LYS A 299 9.96 5.95 -18.55
CA LYS A 299 10.04 6.72 -19.79
C LYS A 299 8.69 6.89 -20.51
N PRO A 300 7.79 5.88 -20.58
CA PRO A 300 6.48 6.03 -21.22
C PRO A 300 5.58 7.06 -20.52
N TYR A 301 5.77 7.24 -19.21
CA TYR A 301 4.93 8.08 -18.36
C TYR A 301 5.31 9.56 -18.38
N LYS A 302 6.43 9.92 -19.03
CA LYS A 302 6.94 11.29 -19.07
C LYS A 302 5.93 12.30 -19.65
N ASN A 303 5.11 11.87 -20.60
CA ASN A 303 4.13 12.70 -21.30
C ASN A 303 2.72 12.65 -20.67
N ASP A 304 2.53 11.91 -19.56
CA ASP A 304 1.25 11.84 -18.88
C ASP A 304 0.94 13.19 -18.20
N PRO A 305 -0.21 13.83 -18.46
CA PRO A 305 -0.58 15.10 -17.83
C PRO A 305 -0.48 15.13 -16.30
N GLN A 306 -0.69 13.99 -15.62
CA GLN A 306 -0.57 13.92 -14.16
C GLN A 306 0.88 13.92 -13.66
N ILE A 307 1.84 13.59 -14.54
CA ILE A 307 3.26 13.40 -14.24
C ILE A 307 4.14 14.49 -14.87
N MET A 308 3.67 15.16 -15.92
CA MET A 308 4.38 16.29 -16.55
C MET A 308 4.88 17.31 -15.51
N ALA A 309 4.05 17.59 -14.50
CA ALA A 309 4.41 18.44 -13.37
C ALA A 309 5.70 18.01 -12.66
N MET A 310 5.78 16.73 -12.32
CA MET A 310 6.96 16.15 -11.67
C MET A 310 8.15 16.11 -12.62
N THR A 311 7.94 15.86 -13.91
CA THR A 311 9.01 15.92 -14.93
C THR A 311 9.61 17.31 -15.00
N SER A 312 8.78 18.36 -15.06
CA SER A 312 9.23 19.75 -15.06
C SER A 312 9.99 20.11 -13.79
N LEU A 313 9.49 19.68 -12.62
CA LEU A 313 10.19 19.88 -11.34
C LEU A 313 11.58 19.23 -11.33
N VAL A 314 11.71 17.98 -11.82
CA VAL A 314 13.00 17.30 -11.91
C VAL A 314 13.96 18.06 -12.82
N THR A 315 13.48 18.56 -13.97
CA THR A 315 14.34 19.33 -14.88
C THR A 315 14.81 20.64 -14.26
N ALA A 316 13.93 21.35 -13.54
CA ALA A 316 14.31 22.57 -12.81
C ALA A 316 15.30 22.25 -11.68
N TYR A 317 15.10 21.14 -10.96
CA TYR A 317 16.02 20.65 -9.93
C TYR A 317 17.41 20.34 -10.50
N GLN A 318 17.49 19.62 -11.61
CA GLN A 318 18.76 19.28 -12.27
C GLN A 318 19.50 20.51 -12.78
N ASN A 319 18.78 21.50 -13.31
CA ASN A 319 19.34 22.77 -13.75
C ASN A 319 19.72 23.70 -12.57
N ASN A 320 19.30 23.37 -11.35
CA ASN A 320 19.43 24.21 -10.15
C ASN A 320 18.77 25.59 -10.33
N ASP A 321 17.63 25.64 -11.01
CA ASP A 321 16.87 26.87 -11.23
C ASP A 321 15.75 27.01 -10.18
N ILE A 322 15.98 27.88 -9.21
CA ILE A 322 15.03 28.14 -8.11
C ILE A 322 13.77 28.83 -8.65
N THR A 323 13.93 29.77 -9.59
CA THR A 323 12.81 30.58 -10.08
C THR A 323 11.83 29.73 -10.87
N GLU A 324 12.34 28.88 -11.77
CA GLU A 324 11.51 27.95 -12.52
C GLU A 324 10.85 26.93 -11.61
N PHE A 325 11.59 26.41 -10.61
CA PHE A 325 11.05 25.49 -9.63
C PHE A 325 9.88 26.09 -8.82
N GLU A 326 10.02 27.33 -8.33
CA GLU A 326 8.93 28.04 -7.63
C GLU A 326 7.75 28.36 -8.54
N ASN A 327 8.01 28.73 -9.80
CA ASN A 327 6.96 28.99 -10.78
C ASN A 327 6.12 27.74 -11.07
N ILE A 328 6.76 26.58 -11.24
CA ILE A 328 6.08 25.30 -11.44
C ILE A 328 5.21 24.97 -10.21
N LEU A 329 5.74 25.09 -8.99
CA LEU A 329 4.97 24.87 -7.77
C LEU A 329 3.76 25.80 -7.62
N ARG A 330 3.85 27.04 -8.09
CA ARG A 330 2.73 27.99 -8.10
C ARG A 330 1.68 27.63 -9.16
N ARG A 331 2.10 27.27 -10.36
CA ARG A 331 1.21 26.93 -11.49
C ARG A 331 0.45 25.62 -11.25
N GLU A 332 1.13 24.61 -10.73
CA GLU A 332 0.62 23.25 -10.57
C GLU A 332 0.37 22.89 -9.12
N ARG A 333 0.07 23.91 -8.31
CA ARG A 333 -0.20 23.78 -6.88
C ARG A 333 -1.24 22.70 -6.60
N ASP A 334 -2.31 22.65 -7.38
CA ASP A 334 -3.40 21.68 -7.16
C ASP A 334 -2.95 20.23 -7.42
N SER A 335 -2.07 19.98 -8.41
CA SER A 335 -1.60 18.62 -8.73
C SER A 335 -0.54 18.08 -7.77
N ILE A 336 0.24 18.97 -7.17
CA ILE A 336 1.40 18.62 -6.32
C ILE A 336 1.05 18.75 -4.83
N MET A 337 0.39 19.83 -4.44
CA MET A 337 0.11 20.12 -3.03
C MET A 337 -1.15 19.45 -2.50
N GLU A 338 -2.00 18.86 -3.35
CA GLU A 338 -3.16 18.08 -2.88
C GLU A 338 -2.72 16.90 -2.00
N ASP A 339 -1.57 16.29 -2.30
CA ASP A 339 -1.01 15.21 -1.50
C ASP A 339 -0.31 15.75 -0.23
N PRO A 340 -0.82 15.42 0.98
CA PRO A 340 -0.20 15.85 2.24
C PRO A 340 1.24 15.33 2.42
N PHE A 341 1.55 14.16 1.88
CA PHE A 341 2.87 13.54 2.01
C PHE A 341 3.92 14.28 1.18
N ILE A 342 3.58 14.69 -0.05
CA ILE A 342 4.51 15.47 -0.89
C ILE A 342 4.74 16.86 -0.28
N ARG A 343 3.69 17.48 0.25
CA ARG A 343 3.75 18.79 0.89
C ARG A 343 4.71 18.84 2.08
N GLU A 344 4.79 17.77 2.87
CA GLU A 344 5.69 17.67 4.04
C GLU A 344 7.17 17.78 3.64
N HIS A 345 7.53 17.29 2.44
CA HIS A 345 8.92 17.20 2.01
C HIS A 345 9.34 18.23 0.95
N ILE A 346 8.41 19.07 0.48
CA ILE A 346 8.71 20.07 -0.56
C ILE A 346 9.59 21.21 -0.01
N GLU A 347 9.45 21.53 1.29
CA GLU A 347 10.28 22.53 1.96
C GLU A 347 11.75 22.07 2.06
N ASP A 348 11.97 20.81 2.41
CA ASP A 348 13.30 20.19 2.41
C ASP A 348 13.93 20.25 1.02
N LEU A 349 13.13 20.04 -0.02
CA LEU A 349 13.60 20.05 -1.39
C LEU A 349 13.98 21.47 -1.86
N LEU A 350 13.18 22.48 -1.52
CA LEU A 350 13.54 23.89 -1.74
C LEU A 350 14.83 24.26 -1.03
N ARG A 351 14.98 23.83 0.24
CA ARG A 351 16.21 24.05 1.01
C ARG A 351 17.42 23.39 0.35
N ASN A 352 17.29 22.19 -0.19
CA ASN A 352 18.35 21.49 -0.90
C ASN A 352 18.79 22.24 -2.17
N ILE A 353 17.87 22.66 -3.04
CA ILE A 353 18.21 23.42 -4.25
C ILE A 353 18.89 24.74 -3.88
N ARG A 354 18.32 25.48 -2.92
CA ARG A 354 18.87 26.76 -2.45
C ARG A 354 20.30 26.59 -1.92
N THR A 355 20.57 25.50 -1.21
CA THR A 355 21.90 25.17 -0.72
C THR A 355 22.88 24.90 -1.87
N GLU A 356 22.50 24.10 -2.86
CA GLU A 356 23.35 23.82 -4.04
C GLU A 356 23.66 25.08 -4.86
N VAL A 357 22.64 25.91 -5.11
CA VAL A 357 22.81 27.19 -5.81
C VAL A 357 23.68 28.14 -5.01
N LEU A 358 23.49 28.21 -3.70
CA LEU A 358 24.32 29.03 -2.80
C LEU A 358 25.79 28.62 -2.87
N VAL A 359 26.10 27.32 -2.76
CA VAL A 359 27.47 26.81 -2.83
C VAL A 359 28.13 27.14 -4.18
N LYS A 360 27.38 27.02 -5.29
CA LYS A 360 27.88 27.42 -6.62
C LYS A 360 28.09 28.93 -6.73
N LEU A 361 27.18 29.73 -6.17
CA LEU A 361 27.21 31.19 -6.24
C LEU A 361 28.39 31.79 -5.46
N ILE A 362 28.73 31.24 -4.30
CA ILE A 362 29.80 31.79 -3.45
C ILE A 362 31.20 31.39 -3.90
N ARG A 363 31.35 30.28 -4.65
CA ARG A 363 32.65 29.70 -5.05
C ARG A 363 33.64 30.67 -5.70
N PRO A 364 33.25 31.61 -6.59
CA PRO A 364 34.19 32.54 -7.20
C PRO A 364 34.53 33.76 -6.32
N TYR A 365 33.87 33.95 -5.18
CA TYR A 365 34.06 35.13 -4.34
C TYR A 365 34.94 34.81 -3.12
N THR A 366 35.59 35.83 -2.57
CA THR A 366 36.28 35.74 -1.27
C THR A 366 35.50 36.47 -0.17
N ARG A 367 34.83 37.56 -0.56
CA ARG A 367 33.92 38.34 0.27
C ARG A 367 32.68 38.65 -0.57
N ILE A 368 31.51 38.35 -0.03
CA ILE A 368 30.24 38.54 -0.73
C ILE A 368 29.21 39.15 0.22
N ARG A 369 28.44 40.13 -0.25
CA ARG A 369 27.40 40.79 0.55
C ARG A 369 26.17 39.89 0.67
N ILE A 370 25.61 39.75 1.87
CA ILE A 370 24.39 38.98 2.12
C ILE A 370 23.21 39.51 1.27
N PRO A 371 22.98 40.84 1.15
CA PRO A 371 21.93 41.37 0.27
C PRO A 371 22.07 40.97 -1.20
N PHE A 372 23.29 40.73 -1.69
CA PHE A 372 23.49 40.27 -3.07
C PHE A 372 23.07 38.81 -3.24
N ILE A 373 23.36 37.96 -2.24
CA ILE A 373 22.90 36.56 -2.23
C ILE A 373 21.37 36.50 -2.13
N SER A 374 20.78 37.35 -1.28
CA SER A 374 19.35 37.51 -1.08
C SER A 374 18.60 37.84 -2.37
N GLN A 375 19.10 38.81 -3.14
CA GLN A 375 18.53 39.14 -4.46
C GLN A 375 18.64 37.98 -5.46
N GLN A 376 19.76 37.23 -5.43
CA GLN A 376 19.98 36.13 -6.37
C GLN A 376 19.18 34.87 -6.05
N LEU A 377 18.93 34.60 -4.76
CA LEU A 377 18.13 33.46 -4.29
C LEU A 377 16.63 33.78 -4.14
N ASN A 378 16.25 35.05 -4.30
CA ASN A 378 14.89 35.55 -4.08
C ASN A 378 14.36 35.23 -2.66
N LEU A 379 15.19 35.47 -1.65
CA LEU A 379 14.90 35.21 -0.23
C LEU A 379 15.05 36.47 0.60
N SER A 380 14.56 36.46 1.84
CA SER A 380 14.89 37.52 2.79
C SER A 380 16.32 37.37 3.33
N ASP A 381 16.95 38.48 3.72
CA ASP A 381 18.31 38.47 4.27
C ASP A 381 18.43 37.56 5.51
N ALA A 382 17.39 37.51 6.35
CA ALA A 382 17.33 36.66 7.54
C ALA A 382 17.25 35.15 7.22
N GLU A 383 16.53 34.78 6.16
CA GLU A 383 16.48 33.38 5.69
C GLU A 383 17.80 32.96 5.06
N VAL A 384 18.45 33.85 4.31
CA VAL A 384 19.79 33.61 3.75
C VAL A 384 20.81 33.43 4.87
N GLU A 385 20.76 34.27 5.90
CA GLU A 385 21.64 34.13 7.08
C GLU A 385 21.40 32.78 7.77
N SER A 386 20.15 32.40 7.99
CA SER A 386 19.79 31.10 8.59
C SER A 386 20.29 29.91 7.75
N LEU A 387 20.18 30.01 6.42
CA LEU A 387 20.68 29.00 5.48
C LEU A 387 22.21 28.92 5.53
N LEU A 388 22.90 30.06 5.55
CA LEU A 388 24.35 30.14 5.67
C LEU A 388 24.86 29.53 6.98
N VAL A 389 24.19 29.83 8.10
CA VAL A 389 24.51 29.24 9.42
C VAL A 389 24.40 27.72 9.36
N ALA A 390 23.30 27.18 8.81
CA ALA A 390 23.14 25.74 8.67
C ALA A 390 24.24 25.12 7.80
N CYS A 391 24.58 25.75 6.67
CA CYS A 391 25.63 25.24 5.77
C CYS A 391 27.02 25.27 6.42
N ILE A 392 27.32 26.27 7.24
CA ILE A 392 28.58 26.36 7.98
C ILE A 392 28.65 25.27 9.06
N LEU A 393 27.56 25.04 9.79
CA LEU A 393 27.48 23.97 10.81
C LEU A 393 27.59 22.57 10.19
N ASP A 394 26.98 22.37 9.03
CA ASP A 394 27.05 21.12 8.26
C ASP A 394 28.43 20.93 7.57
N ASN A 395 29.37 21.88 7.75
CA ASN A 395 30.68 21.93 7.09
C ASN A 395 30.62 21.90 5.55
N SER A 396 29.48 22.25 4.96
CA SER A 396 29.35 22.34 3.49
C SER A 396 30.01 23.60 2.94
N ILE A 397 30.08 24.66 3.75
CA ILE A 397 30.71 25.94 3.41
C ILE A 397 31.71 26.33 4.51
N GLN A 398 32.97 26.57 4.13
CA GLN A 398 33.97 27.14 5.04
C GLN A 398 33.96 28.67 4.99
N ALA A 399 33.06 29.28 5.77
CA ALA A 399 32.91 30.73 5.80
C ALA A 399 32.60 31.26 7.21
N LYS A 400 32.80 32.57 7.39
CA LYS A 400 32.43 33.33 8.59
C LYS A 400 31.45 34.43 8.17
N ILE A 401 30.43 34.64 8.99
CA ILE A 401 29.41 35.66 8.77
C ILE A 401 29.78 36.89 9.60
N ASP A 402 29.93 38.04 8.95
CA ASP A 402 30.03 39.36 9.59
C ASP A 402 28.63 40.00 9.56
N GLN A 403 27.93 39.93 10.69
CA GLN A 403 26.54 40.37 10.81
C GLN A 403 26.42 41.91 10.84
N GLU A 404 27.44 42.63 11.32
CA GLU A 404 27.43 44.10 11.33
C GLU A 404 27.58 44.66 9.91
N GLN A 405 28.51 44.10 9.13
CA GLN A 405 28.75 44.55 7.76
C GLN A 405 27.86 43.85 6.73
N GLN A 406 27.11 42.82 7.12
CA GLN A 406 26.29 41.98 6.24
C GLN A 406 27.13 41.35 5.11
N ILE A 407 28.31 40.82 5.46
CA ILE A 407 29.26 40.22 4.53
C ILE A 407 29.58 38.79 4.96
N LEU A 408 29.55 37.87 4.01
CA LEU A 408 30.13 36.53 4.16
C LEU A 408 31.60 36.57 3.74
N VAL A 409 32.48 36.17 4.65
CA VAL A 409 33.92 36.05 4.41
C VAL A 409 34.27 34.57 4.29
N LEU A 410 34.65 34.15 3.08
CA LEU A 410 35.12 32.78 2.83
C LEU A 410 36.53 32.65 3.39
N SER A 411 36.74 31.63 4.22
CA SER A 411 38.07 31.37 4.77
C SER A 411 38.87 30.59 3.73
N PRO A 412 40.01 31.10 3.23
CA PRO A 412 40.91 30.26 2.44
C PRO A 412 41.37 29.09 3.31
N GLU A 413 41.50 27.89 2.73
CA GLU A 413 41.99 26.71 3.44
C GLU A 413 43.28 27.05 4.20
N ALA A 414 43.22 26.97 5.53
CA ALA A 414 44.34 27.29 6.40
C ALA A 414 45.40 26.19 6.27
N THR A 415 46.32 26.37 5.33
CA THR A 415 47.37 25.40 4.94
C THR A 415 48.29 25.01 6.12
N SER A 416 48.29 25.79 7.20
CA SER A 416 49.14 25.57 8.38
C SER A 416 48.43 24.89 9.55
N GLU A 417 47.10 24.86 9.55
CA GLU A 417 46.32 24.43 10.73
C GLU A 417 46.49 22.93 11.01
N ALA A 418 46.50 22.10 9.96
CA ALA A 418 46.76 20.66 10.07
C ALA A 418 48.16 20.36 10.65
N ARG A 419 49.17 21.15 10.30
CA ARG A 419 50.54 21.00 10.80
C ARG A 419 50.63 21.34 12.28
N TYR A 420 50.02 22.44 12.70
CA TYR A 420 50.00 22.83 14.12
C TYR A 420 49.19 21.84 14.96
N GLN A 421 48.05 21.34 14.46
CA GLN A 421 47.27 20.30 15.15
C GLN A 421 48.07 19.00 15.34
N ALA A 422 48.87 18.60 14.35
CA ALA A 422 49.74 17.42 14.46
C ALA A 422 50.86 17.62 15.49
N LEU A 423 51.50 18.80 15.50
CA LEU A 423 52.53 19.16 16.47
C LEU A 423 51.97 19.23 17.90
N ASP A 424 50.76 19.74 18.08
CA ASP A 424 50.13 19.84 19.40
C ASP A 424 49.74 18.45 19.92
N LYS A 425 49.20 17.57 19.06
CA LYS A 425 48.98 16.15 19.39
C LYS A 425 50.27 15.45 19.81
N LEU A 426 51.38 15.72 19.11
CA LEU A 426 52.68 15.18 19.48
C LEU A 426 53.16 15.70 20.83
N ALA A 427 53.02 17.01 21.09
CA ALA A 427 53.40 17.64 22.35
C ALA A 427 52.61 17.08 23.54
N VAL A 428 51.29 16.87 23.37
CA VAL A 428 50.43 16.26 24.40
C VAL A 428 50.87 14.82 24.68
N ARG A 429 51.11 14.01 23.64
CA ARG A 429 51.58 12.62 23.82
C ARG A 429 52.95 12.55 24.50
N LEU A 430 53.87 13.45 24.17
CA LEU A 430 55.18 13.54 24.82
C LEU A 430 55.06 13.92 26.30
N ARG A 431 54.18 14.88 26.65
CA ARG A 431 53.89 15.19 28.06
C ARG A 431 53.32 14.00 28.80
N HIS A 432 52.36 13.28 28.21
CA HIS A 432 51.79 12.07 28.82
C HIS A 432 52.86 10.99 29.06
N LEU A 433 53.77 10.79 28.10
CA LEU A 433 54.89 9.86 28.24
C LEU A 433 55.84 10.31 29.36
N GLN A 434 56.20 11.58 29.41
CA GLN A 434 57.04 12.15 30.46
C GLN A 434 56.42 11.94 31.85
N THR A 435 55.14 12.25 32.03
CA THR A 435 54.43 12.06 33.30
C THR A 435 54.36 10.58 33.69
N ALA A 436 54.10 9.68 32.73
CA ALA A 436 54.07 8.24 32.97
C ALA A 436 55.45 7.67 33.35
N MET A 437 56.53 8.16 32.76
CA MET A 437 57.89 7.78 33.13
C MET A 437 58.27 8.32 34.51
N SER A 438 57.90 9.57 34.80
CA SER A 438 58.17 10.23 36.09
C SER A 438 57.41 9.55 37.24
N GLY A 439 56.18 9.10 37.00
CA GLY A 439 55.39 8.33 37.97
C GLY A 439 55.85 6.88 38.19
N ARG A 440 56.72 6.35 37.31
CA ARG A 440 57.33 5.01 37.47
C ARG A 440 58.73 5.04 38.08
N LEU A 441 59.38 6.21 38.12
CA LEU A 441 60.61 6.41 38.88
C LEU A 441 60.23 6.54 40.36
N PRO A 442 60.59 5.57 41.22
CA PRO A 442 60.41 5.76 42.65
C PRO A 442 61.25 6.96 43.08
N ILE A 443 60.63 7.87 43.83
CA ILE A 443 61.35 8.92 44.56
C ILE A 443 62.33 8.18 45.47
N LEU A 444 63.59 8.12 45.07
CA LEU A 444 64.70 7.73 45.93
C LEU A 444 64.84 8.83 46.98
N SER A 445 64.25 8.58 48.15
CA SER A 445 64.50 9.27 49.41
C SER A 445 65.95 9.09 49.86
#